data_AF-A0A1B6H9P9-F1
#
_entry.id   AF-A0A1B6H9P9-F1
#
_cell.length_a   1.000
_cell.length_b   1.000
_cell.length_c   1.000
_cell.angle_alpha   90.00
_cell.angle_beta   90.00
_cell.angle_gamma   90.00
#
_symmetry.space_group_name_H-M   'P 1'
#
loop_
_entity.id
_entity.type
_entity.pdbx_description
1 polymer ?
#
loop_
_entity_poly.entity_id
_entity_poly.type
_entity_poly.pdbx_seq_one_letter_code
_entity_poly.pdbx_strand_id
1 'polypeptide(L)'
;AEPPKSTNKYRYLVFFDDGYTQYCPHDNILVVCHTSRNVWEDIHPEPRDFIKNYLQQYPERPMVKMSRGQVVKVEWNGRWWIVRVLEVDASLVKVHFDADKRTEWIYRGSTRLGPMYQELAAAKE
;
A
#
# COMPACT_ATOMS: atom_id res chain seq x y z
N ALA A 1 -5.37 0.21 8.27
CA ALA A 1 -4.44 1.25 7.80
C ALA A 1 -5.08 2.65 7.74
N GLU A 2 -6.31 2.80 7.24
CA GLU A 2 -7.01 4.09 7.24
C GLU A 2 -8.47 3.93 7.67
N PRO A 3 -9.02 4.86 8.47
CA PRO A 3 -10.45 4.86 8.81
C PRO A 3 -11.31 5.46 7.67
N PRO A 4 -12.64 5.27 7.70
CA PRO A 4 -13.59 5.86 6.76
C PRO A 4 -13.51 7.38 6.72
N LYS A 5 -13.43 7.94 5.51
CA LYS A 5 -13.42 9.37 5.21
C LYS A 5 -14.17 9.63 3.91
N SER A 6 -14.60 10.87 3.67
CA SER A 6 -15.21 11.24 2.39
C SER A 6 -14.28 10.97 1.20
N THR A 7 -12.98 11.21 1.37
CA THR A 7 -11.95 11.00 0.33
C THR A 7 -11.74 9.54 -0.06
N ASN A 8 -12.00 8.59 0.84
CA ASN A 8 -11.91 7.15 0.55
C ASN A 8 -13.29 6.48 0.39
N LYS A 9 -14.33 7.29 0.19
CA LYS A 9 -15.73 6.84 0.02
C LYS A 9 -16.23 6.03 1.22
N TYR A 10 -15.84 6.44 2.43
CA TYR A 10 -16.23 5.82 3.70
C TYR A 10 -15.85 4.34 3.82
N ARG A 11 -14.69 3.95 3.26
CA ARG A 11 -14.14 2.59 3.34
C ARG A 11 -12.89 2.56 4.22
N TYR A 12 -12.63 1.40 4.81
CA TYR A 12 -11.40 1.14 5.56
C TYR A 12 -10.30 0.72 4.60
N LEU A 13 -9.12 1.35 4.65
CA LEU A 13 -7.94 0.77 4.00
C LEU A 13 -7.39 -0.32 4.91
N VAL A 14 -7.30 -1.55 4.40
CA VAL A 14 -6.77 -2.72 5.09
C VAL A 14 -5.45 -3.12 4.45
N PHE A 15 -4.44 -3.39 5.29
CA PHE A 15 -3.23 -4.11 4.92
C PHE A 15 -3.37 -5.50 5.51
N PHE A 16 -3.43 -6.52 4.65
CA PHE A 16 -3.58 -7.92 5.04
C PHE A 16 -2.22 -8.52 5.39
N ASP A 17 -2.24 -9.64 6.11
CA ASP A 17 -1.03 -10.30 6.62
C ASP A 17 -0.15 -10.90 5.51
N ASP A 18 -0.70 -11.11 4.32
CA ASP A 18 0.00 -11.56 3.11
C ASP A 18 0.58 -10.38 2.29
N GLY A 19 0.46 -9.15 2.79
CA GLY A 19 0.90 -7.93 2.12
C GLY A 19 -0.10 -7.39 1.08
N TYR A 20 -1.23 -8.05 0.86
CA TYR A 20 -2.30 -7.51 0.00
C TYR A 20 -2.92 -6.25 0.63
N THR A 21 -3.40 -5.33 -0.20
CA THR A 21 -4.02 -4.08 0.27
C THR A 21 -5.33 -3.81 -0.45
N GLN A 22 -6.37 -3.42 0.29
CA GLN A 22 -7.69 -3.17 -0.28
C GLN A 22 -8.50 -2.19 0.57
N TYR A 23 -9.42 -1.47 -0.09
CA TYR A 23 -10.52 -0.78 0.59
C TYR A 23 -11.69 -1.73 0.86
N CYS A 24 -12.08 -1.85 2.13
CA CYS A 24 -13.21 -2.67 2.57
C CYS A 24 -14.35 -1.80 3.11
N PRO A 25 -15.62 -2.12 2.80
CA PRO A 25 -16.78 -1.45 3.40
C PRO A 25 -16.89 -1.81 4.89
N HIS A 26 -17.60 -1.00 5.66
CA HIS A 26 -17.76 -1.19 7.11
C HIS A 26 -18.34 -2.57 7.46
N ASP A 27 -19.34 -3.03 6.73
CA ASP A 27 -20.02 -4.32 6.97
C ASP A 27 -19.10 -5.55 6.82
N ASN A 28 -17.94 -5.38 6.18
CA ASN A 28 -16.94 -6.44 5.99
C ASN A 28 -15.77 -6.33 7.00
N ILE A 29 -15.86 -5.44 7.99
CA ILE A 29 -14.85 -5.27 9.03
C ILE A 29 -15.33 -5.87 10.34
N LEU A 30 -14.53 -6.76 10.92
CA LEU A 30 -14.75 -7.34 12.23
C LEU A 30 -13.58 -6.96 13.15
N VAL A 31 -13.87 -6.79 14.44
CA VAL A 31 -12.86 -6.49 15.45
C VAL A 31 -12.25 -7.79 15.96
N VAL A 32 -10.92 -7.87 15.94
CA VAL A 32 -10.19 -9.00 16.51
C VAL A 32 -10.30 -8.96 18.04
N CYS A 33 -10.74 -10.06 18.66
CA CYS A 33 -11.00 -10.11 20.10
C CYS A 33 -9.74 -10.03 20.98
N HIS A 34 -8.61 -10.55 20.48
CA HIS A 34 -7.34 -10.58 21.20
C HIS A 34 -6.21 -10.24 20.24
N THR A 35 -5.39 -9.25 20.61
CA THR A 35 -4.23 -8.80 19.84
C THR A 35 -3.02 -8.66 20.76
N SER A 36 -1.82 -8.87 20.23
CA SER A 36 -0.59 -8.52 20.93
C SER A 36 -0.54 -7.01 21.22
N ARG A 37 0.28 -6.62 22.21
CA ARG A 37 0.46 -5.19 22.56
C ARG A 37 0.90 -4.38 21.35
N ASN A 38 1.79 -4.97 20.55
CA ASN A 38 2.20 -4.45 19.26
C ASN A 38 1.59 -5.32 18.17
N VAL A 39 0.58 -4.82 17.45
CA VAL A 39 -0.19 -5.61 16.48
C VAL A 39 0.66 -6.21 15.33
N TRP A 40 1.82 -5.63 15.03
CA TRP A 40 2.74 -6.17 14.01
C TRP A 40 3.45 -7.46 14.46
N GLU A 41 3.45 -7.77 15.76
CA GLU A 41 4.00 -9.05 16.27
C GLU A 41 3.15 -10.24 15.84
N ASP A 42 1.85 -10.02 15.56
CA ASP A 42 0.90 -11.05 15.12
C ASP A 42 0.97 -11.31 13.60
N ILE A 43 1.72 -10.49 12.86
CA ILE A 43 1.80 -10.54 11.40
C ILE A 43 3.00 -11.39 10.94
N HIS A 44 2.88 -12.01 9.77
CA HIS A 44 3.97 -12.73 9.10
C HIS A 44 5.26 -11.87 9.07
N PRO A 45 6.47 -12.45 9.25
CA PRO A 45 7.71 -11.69 9.36
C PRO A 45 8.01 -10.78 8.15
N GLU A 46 7.61 -11.18 6.94
CA GLU A 46 7.91 -10.44 5.71
C GLU A 46 7.29 -9.02 5.68
N PRO A 47 5.96 -8.83 5.86
CA PRO A 47 5.38 -7.48 5.94
C PRO A 47 5.52 -6.81 7.31
N ARG A 48 5.99 -7.50 8.35
CA ARG A 48 6.05 -6.98 9.73
C ARG A 48 6.77 -5.64 9.85
N ASP A 49 7.96 -5.53 9.26
CA ASP A 49 8.75 -4.30 9.36
C ASP A 49 8.09 -3.13 8.63
N PHE A 50 7.40 -3.41 7.51
CA PHE A 50 6.60 -2.41 6.81
C PHE A 50 5.45 -1.91 7.71
N ILE A 51 4.70 -2.81 8.33
CA ILE A 51 3.56 -2.45 9.19
C ILE A 51 4.02 -1.67 10.42
N LYS A 52 5.10 -2.12 11.07
CA LYS A 52 5.70 -1.43 12.21
C LYS A 52 6.11 0.00 11.86
N ASN A 53 6.89 0.17 10.77
CA ASN A 53 7.34 1.49 10.33
C ASN A 53 6.17 2.40 9.94
N TYR A 54 5.16 1.84 9.26
CA TYR A 54 3.95 2.58 8.90
C TYR A 54 3.21 3.11 10.13
N LEU A 55 3.01 2.28 11.15
CA LEU A 55 2.30 2.66 12.36
C LEU A 55 3.06 3.68 13.21
N GLN A 56 4.40 3.62 13.22
CA GLN A 56 5.24 4.59 13.92
C GLN A 56 5.26 5.98 13.28
N GLN A 57 5.07 6.06 11.96
CA GLN A 57 5.05 7.34 11.22
C GLN A 57 3.64 7.94 11.12
N TYR A 58 2.59 7.17 11.41
CA TYR A 58 1.22 7.65 11.36
C TYR A 58 1.02 8.84 12.31
N PRO A 59 0.40 9.96 11.87
CA PRO A 59 -0.41 10.12 10.65
C PRO A 59 0.33 10.60 9.39
N GLU A 60 1.63 10.89 9.48
CA GLU A 60 2.45 11.32 8.34
C GLU A 60 2.62 10.17 7.35
N ARG A 61 2.22 10.43 6.09
CA ARG A 61 2.11 9.39 5.05
C ARG A 61 2.58 9.96 3.72
N PRO A 62 3.90 9.96 3.47
CA PRO A 62 4.40 10.29 2.15
C PRO A 62 3.78 9.33 1.14
N MET A 63 3.13 9.90 0.12
CA MET A 63 2.48 9.16 -0.95
C MET A 63 2.79 9.84 -2.27
N VAL A 64 3.15 9.03 -3.26
CA VAL A 64 3.44 9.53 -4.59
C VAL A 64 2.14 10.01 -5.24
N LYS A 65 2.19 11.19 -5.87
CA LYS A 65 1.11 11.66 -6.74
C LYS A 65 1.15 10.88 -8.05
N MET A 66 0.02 10.27 -8.40
CA MET A 66 -0.09 9.45 -9.60
C MET A 66 -1.36 9.80 -10.37
N SER A 67 -1.33 9.56 -11.68
CA SER A 67 -2.44 9.81 -12.58
C SER A 67 -2.72 8.60 -13.47
N ARG A 68 -3.98 8.38 -13.82
CA ARG A 68 -4.37 7.35 -14.80
C ARG A 68 -3.59 7.51 -16.10
N GLY A 69 -3.11 6.39 -16.65
CA GLY A 69 -2.31 6.35 -17.87
C GLY A 69 -0.80 6.58 -17.66
N GLN A 70 -0.38 7.04 -16.48
CA GLN A 70 1.04 7.21 -16.16
C GLN A 70 1.77 5.88 -16.24
N VAL A 71 2.98 5.91 -16.81
CA VAL A 71 3.91 4.78 -16.81
C VAL A 71 4.86 4.93 -15.63
N VAL A 72 5.03 3.87 -14.85
CA VAL A 72 5.84 3.88 -13.63
C VAL A 72 6.58 2.56 -13.48
N LYS A 73 7.74 2.57 -12.82
CA LYS A 73 8.44 1.34 -12.43
C LYS A 73 7.86 0.82 -11.11
N VAL A 74 7.51 -0.46 -11.08
CA VAL A 74 7.00 -1.15 -9.90
C VAL A 74 7.84 -2.39 -9.61
N GLU A 75 8.25 -2.53 -8.36
CA GLU A 75 8.95 -3.71 -7.87
C GLU A 75 7.96 -4.86 -7.68
N TRP A 76 8.37 -6.04 -8.17
CA TRP A 76 7.69 -7.30 -7.92
C TRP A 76 8.69 -8.45 -8.01
N ASN A 77 8.75 -9.27 -6.95
CA ASN A 77 9.62 -10.44 -6.80
C ASN A 77 11.12 -10.15 -7.04
N GLY A 78 11.61 -9.08 -6.44
CA GLY A 78 13.00 -8.61 -6.50
C GLY A 78 13.37 -7.92 -7.81
N ARG A 79 12.41 -7.64 -8.71
CA ARG A 79 12.66 -7.05 -10.03
C ARG A 79 11.77 -5.85 -10.29
N TRP A 80 12.29 -4.88 -11.03
CA TRP A 80 11.57 -3.68 -11.44
C TRP A 80 10.89 -3.88 -12.80
N TRP A 81 9.60 -3.64 -12.85
CA TRP A 81 8.76 -3.78 -14.04
C TRP A 81 8.20 -2.42 -14.45
N ILE A 82 8.16 -2.14 -15.75
CA ILE A 82 7.45 -0.97 -16.28
C ILE A 82 5.98 -1.34 -16.38
N VAL A 83 5.12 -0.59 -15.68
CA VAL A 83 3.68 -0.82 -15.62
C VAL A 83 2.91 0.45 -15.93
N ARG A 84 1.63 0.30 -16.27
CA ARG A 84 0.72 1.43 -16.50
C ARG A 84 -0.27 1.57 -15.35
N VAL A 85 -0.48 2.80 -14.89
CA VAL A 85 -1.54 3.13 -13.94
C VAL A 85 -2.90 3.05 -14.63
N LEU A 86 -3.78 2.19 -14.14
CA LEU A 86 -5.15 2.06 -14.61
C LEU A 86 -6.11 2.98 -13.87
N GLU A 87 -5.93 3.11 -12.56
CA GLU A 87 -6.86 3.80 -11.68
C GLU A 87 -6.13 4.30 -10.43
N VAL A 88 -6.57 5.42 -9.89
CA VAL A 88 -6.16 5.91 -8.57
C VAL A 88 -7.43 6.01 -7.73
N ASP A 89 -7.45 5.33 -6.58
CA ASP A 89 -8.56 5.36 -5.64
C ASP A 89 -8.01 5.71 -4.26
N ALA A 90 -8.19 6.97 -3.85
CA ALA A 90 -7.66 7.52 -2.61
C ALA A 90 -6.18 7.13 -2.40
N SER A 91 -5.84 6.34 -1.39
CA SER A 91 -4.46 5.97 -1.07
C SER A 91 -3.93 4.76 -1.85
N LEU A 92 -4.73 4.16 -2.73
CA LEU A 92 -4.34 3.04 -3.58
C LEU A 92 -4.20 3.47 -5.05
N VAL A 93 -3.32 2.77 -5.76
CA VAL A 93 -3.18 2.84 -7.22
C VAL A 93 -3.33 1.44 -7.80
N LYS A 94 -4.14 1.31 -8.85
CA LYS A 94 -4.24 0.08 -9.63
C LYS A 94 -3.28 0.15 -10.79
N VAL A 95 -2.38 -0.83 -10.90
CA VAL A 95 -1.42 -0.94 -11.99
C VAL A 95 -1.67 -2.18 -12.83
N HIS A 96 -1.24 -2.14 -14.09
CA HIS A 96 -1.28 -3.25 -15.04
C HIS A 96 0.13 -3.66 -15.46
N PHE A 97 0.45 -4.94 -15.28
CA PHE A 97 1.70 -5.52 -15.74
C PHE A 97 1.49 -6.10 -17.15
N ASP A 98 2.15 -5.51 -18.14
CA ASP A 98 1.97 -5.92 -19.54
C ASP A 98 2.52 -7.31 -19.83
N ALA A 99 3.48 -7.78 -19.02
CA ALA A 99 4.18 -9.05 -19.19
C ALA A 99 3.28 -10.29 -18.97
N ASP A 100 2.40 -10.24 -17.96
CA ASP A 100 1.55 -11.36 -17.53
C ASP A 100 0.06 -10.99 -17.48
N LYS A 101 -0.29 -9.76 -17.92
CA LYS A 101 -1.66 -9.22 -17.97
C LYS A 101 -2.36 -9.15 -16.61
N ARG A 102 -1.62 -9.20 -15.50
CA ARG A 102 -2.21 -9.06 -14.17
C ARG A 102 -2.42 -7.60 -13.83
N THR A 103 -3.35 -7.39 -12.89
CA THR A 103 -3.52 -6.08 -12.25
C THR A 103 -3.33 -6.21 -10.76
N GLU A 104 -2.84 -5.15 -10.13
CA GLU A 104 -2.54 -5.14 -8.71
C GLU A 104 -2.90 -3.78 -8.12
N TRP A 105 -3.50 -3.78 -6.92
CA TRP A 105 -3.69 -2.59 -6.11
C TRP A 105 -2.51 -2.43 -5.16
N ILE A 106 -1.86 -1.27 -5.22
CA ILE A 106 -0.66 -0.94 -4.44
C ILE A 106 -0.92 0.32 -3.63
N TYR A 107 -0.52 0.32 -2.36
CA TYR A 107 -0.51 1.52 -1.53
C TYR A 107 0.46 2.57 -2.08
N ARG A 108 0.02 3.82 -2.25
CA ARG A 108 0.81 4.89 -2.91
C ARG A 108 2.04 5.36 -2.13
N GLY A 109 2.19 4.95 -0.87
CA GLY A 109 3.41 5.15 -0.07
C GLY A 109 4.32 3.91 -0.03
N SER A 110 4.05 2.88 -0.83
CA SER A 110 4.89 1.68 -0.90
C SER A 110 6.21 1.96 -1.61
N THR A 111 7.32 1.46 -1.06
CA THR A 111 8.64 1.45 -1.70
C THR A 111 8.69 0.57 -2.95
N ARG A 112 7.65 -0.23 -3.22
CA ARG A 112 7.52 -0.92 -4.51
C ARG A 112 7.28 0.05 -5.66
N LEU A 113 6.84 1.28 -5.40
CA LEU A 113 6.72 2.31 -6.42
C LEU A 113 8.06 3.02 -6.60
N GLY A 114 8.61 2.99 -7.81
CA GLY A 114 9.93 3.56 -8.12
C GLY A 114 10.15 4.99 -7.63
N PRO A 115 9.19 5.93 -7.83
CA PRO A 115 9.32 7.29 -7.32
C PRO A 115 9.43 7.35 -5.79
N MET A 116 8.68 6.52 -5.06
CA MET A 116 8.71 6.45 -3.60
C MET A 116 10.05 5.89 -3.10
N TYR A 117 10.54 4.85 -3.76
CA TYR A 117 11.84 4.24 -3.45
C TYR A 117 12.98 5.26 -3.58
N GLN A 118 12.98 6.03 -4.67
CA GLN A 118 14.00 7.04 -4.95
C GLN A 118 13.95 8.18 -3.92
N GLU A 119 12.75 8.66 -3.58
CA GLU A 119 12.56 9.72 -2.60
C GLU A 119 13.07 9.31 -1.21
N LEU A 120 12.74 8.09 -0.76
CA LEU A 120 13.22 7.57 0.52
C LEU A 120 14.71 7.22 0.54
N ALA A 121 15.29 6.87 -0.61
CA ALA A 121 16.74 6.66 -0.72
C ALA A 121 17.50 7.98 -0.59
N ALA A 122 17.04 9.03 -1.28
CA ALA A 122 17.64 10.36 -1.22
C ALA A 122 17.52 11.02 0.17
N ALA A 123 16.46 10.74 0.93
CA ALA A 123 16.29 11.27 2.28
C ALA A 123 17.21 10.63 3.35
N LYS A 124 17.93 9.56 3.00
CA LYS A 124 18.88 8.86 3.89
C LYS A 124 20.34 9.26 3.65
N GLU A 125 20.61 10.04 2.62
CA GLU A 125 21.91 10.65 2.30
C GLU A 125 22.02 12.05 2.92
#